data_AF-A0AAE4K6N1-F1
#
_entry.id   AF-A0AAE4K6N1-F1
#
_cell.length_a   1.000
_cell.length_b   1.000
_cell.length_c   1.000
_cell.angle_alpha   90.00
_cell.angle_beta   90.00
_cell.angle_gamma   90.00
#
_symmetry.space_group_name_H-M   'P 1'
#
loop_
_entity.id
_entity.type
_entity.pdbx_description
1 polymer ?
#
loop_
_entity_poly.entity_id
_entity_poly.type
_entity_poly.pdbx_seq_one_letter_code
_entity_poly.pdbx_strand_id
1 'polypeptide(L)'
;MTRAIIRLDDPTSHGGVVQQGFDNVKLYGKPMAGVGHRGYCPKCRCEFIILPGEENYEYLGRRVAVEGMKTSCGALLIATQQLARIAPTKDDE
;
A
#
# COMPACT_ATOMS: atom_id res chain seq x y z
N MET A 1 15.41 5.09 -3.24
CA MET A 1 14.87 6.15 -2.35
C MET A 1 13.83 5.52 -1.42
N THR A 2 13.67 6.01 -0.19
CA THR A 2 12.66 5.47 0.74
C THR A 2 11.24 5.83 0.27
N ARG A 3 10.28 4.93 0.45
CA ARG A 3 8.87 5.12 0.03
C ARG A 3 7.95 5.10 1.24
N ALA A 4 6.94 5.95 1.24
CA ALA A 4 6.00 6.07 2.36
C ALA A 4 5.10 4.83 2.44
N ILE A 5 4.82 4.37 3.67
CA ILE A 5 3.90 3.26 3.93
C ILE A 5 2.47 3.70 3.60
N ILE A 6 1.74 2.83 2.88
CA ILE A 6 0.31 2.99 2.57
C ILE A 6 -0.53 2.51 3.75
N ARG A 7 -1.64 3.18 3.96
CA ARG A 7 -2.59 2.93 5.05
C ARG A 7 -4.02 2.85 4.52
N LEU A 8 -4.93 2.46 5.40
CA LEU A 8 -6.36 2.62 5.18
C LEU A 8 -6.70 4.07 4.76
N ASP A 9 -7.64 4.21 3.83
CA ASP A 9 -8.10 5.47 3.23
C ASP A 9 -7.06 6.25 2.41
N ASP A 10 -5.86 5.70 2.19
CA ASP A 10 -4.93 6.32 1.24
C ASP A 10 -5.49 6.17 -0.20
N PRO A 11 -5.39 7.23 -1.02
CA PRO A 11 -5.96 7.24 -2.35
C PRO A 11 -5.11 6.46 -3.36
N THR A 12 -5.71 6.28 -4.53
CA THR A 12 -5.05 5.73 -5.71
C THR A 12 -5.09 6.72 -6.87
N SER A 13 -4.20 6.56 -7.85
CA SER A 13 -4.16 7.42 -9.05
C SER A 13 -5.42 7.37 -9.93
N HIS A 14 -6.31 6.39 -9.70
CA HIS A 14 -7.60 6.29 -10.36
C HIS A 14 -8.76 6.88 -9.53
N GLY A 15 -8.46 7.58 -8.44
CA GLY A 15 -9.46 8.17 -7.53
C GLY A 15 -10.12 7.17 -6.58
N GLY A 16 -9.61 5.93 -6.54
CA GLY A 16 -10.03 4.92 -5.56
C GLY A 16 -9.36 5.09 -4.21
N VAL A 17 -9.78 4.29 -3.23
CA VAL A 17 -9.25 4.31 -1.86
C VAL A 17 -8.94 2.90 -1.36
N VAL A 18 -7.89 2.77 -0.55
CA VAL A 18 -7.60 1.54 0.19
C VAL A 18 -8.60 1.36 1.32
N GLN A 19 -9.21 0.18 1.44
CA GLN A 19 -10.30 -0.11 2.39
C GLN A 19 -9.96 -1.21 3.40
N GLN A 20 -8.78 -1.81 3.29
CA GLN A 20 -8.31 -2.83 4.22
C GLN A 20 -6.89 -2.54 4.70
N GLY A 21 -6.62 -2.95 5.93
CA GLY A 21 -5.34 -2.82 6.60
C GLY A 21 -5.13 -3.91 7.63
N PHE A 22 -3.96 -3.91 8.26
CA PHE A 22 -3.63 -4.82 9.36
C PHE A 22 -4.40 -4.43 10.63
N ASP A 23 -4.92 -5.40 11.36
CA ASP A 23 -5.73 -5.14 12.55
C ASP A 23 -4.91 -4.60 13.75
N ASN A 24 -3.64 -5.03 13.84
CA ASN A 24 -2.83 -4.85 15.06
C ASN A 24 -1.83 -3.68 14.99
N VAL A 25 -1.74 -2.97 13.86
CA VAL A 25 -0.78 -1.87 13.70
C VAL A 25 -1.42 -0.68 13.00
N LYS A 26 -1.25 0.49 13.61
CA LYS A 26 -1.74 1.76 13.08
C LYS A 26 -0.59 2.75 12.99
N LEU A 27 -0.53 3.47 11.87
CA LEU A 27 0.35 4.62 11.68
C LEU A 27 -0.50 5.88 11.64
N TYR A 28 -0.27 6.76 12.61
CA TYR A 28 -1.05 8.00 12.79
C TYR A 28 -2.56 7.73 12.79
N GLY A 29 -2.99 6.74 13.59
CA GLY A 29 -4.40 6.39 13.77
C GLY A 29 -5.01 5.50 12.67
N LYS A 30 -4.32 5.27 11.56
CA LYS A 30 -4.82 4.47 10.43
C LYS A 30 -4.09 3.13 10.29
N PRO A 31 -4.80 2.01 10.10
CA PRO A 31 -4.19 0.71 9.82
C PRO A 31 -3.19 0.76 8.66
N MET A 32 -2.03 0.11 8.81
CA MET A 32 -1.11 -0.08 7.68
C MET A 32 -1.74 -1.00 6.64
N ALA A 33 -1.42 -0.80 5.35
CA ALA A 33 -1.84 -1.69 4.28
C ALA A 33 -0.69 -2.62 3.84
N GLY A 34 -1.04 -3.74 3.23
CA GLY A 34 -0.11 -4.75 2.76
C GLY A 34 -0.59 -5.38 1.47
N VAL A 35 0.27 -6.16 0.84
CA VAL A 35 -0.05 -6.95 -0.35
C VAL A 35 -1.31 -7.80 -0.10
N GLY A 36 -2.22 -7.83 -1.08
CA GLY A 36 -3.49 -8.55 -1.00
C GLY A 36 -4.60 -7.85 -0.22
N HIS A 37 -4.34 -6.74 0.48
CA HIS A 37 -5.43 -5.89 1.00
C HIS A 37 -6.17 -5.22 -0.16
N ARG A 38 -7.45 -4.90 0.11
CA ARG A 38 -8.39 -4.44 -0.90
C ARG A 38 -8.70 -2.96 -0.83
N GLY A 39 -9.28 -2.47 -1.92
CA GLY A 39 -9.95 -1.20 -2.01
C GLY A 39 -10.90 -1.16 -3.21
N TYR A 40 -11.51 0.00 -3.46
CA TYR A 40 -12.43 0.18 -4.57
C TYR A 40 -11.93 1.28 -5.52
N CYS A 41 -12.00 1.00 -6.82
CA CYS A 41 -11.61 1.94 -7.87
C CYS A 41 -12.86 2.46 -8.62
N PRO A 42 -13.25 3.74 -8.47
CA PRO A 42 -14.43 4.29 -9.12
C PRO A 42 -14.25 4.43 -10.64
N LYS A 43 -13.02 4.68 -11.12
CA LYS A 43 -12.72 4.78 -12.56
C LYS A 43 -12.89 3.44 -13.27
N CYS A 44 -12.42 2.36 -12.67
CA CYS A 44 -12.53 1.01 -13.23
C CYS A 44 -13.83 0.29 -12.84
N ARG A 45 -14.55 0.82 -11.84
CA ARG A 45 -15.77 0.23 -11.25
C ARG A 45 -15.56 -1.20 -10.75
N CYS A 46 -14.43 -1.45 -10.08
CA CYS A 46 -14.08 -2.76 -9.54
C CYS A 46 -13.42 -2.67 -8.16
N GLU A 47 -13.53 -3.75 -7.40
CA GLU A 47 -12.61 -4.01 -6.30
C GLU A 47 -11.21 -4.28 -6.84
N PHE A 48 -10.19 -3.82 -6.13
CA PHE A 48 -8.81 -4.12 -6.43
C PHE A 48 -8.12 -4.78 -5.24
N ILE A 49 -7.05 -5.52 -5.53
CA ILE A 49 -6.08 -5.96 -4.52
C ILE A 49 -4.77 -5.19 -4.73
N ILE A 50 -4.01 -4.97 -3.67
CA ILE A 50 -2.64 -4.44 -3.74
C ILE A 50 -1.72 -5.56 -4.23
N LEU A 51 -1.00 -5.31 -5.31
CA LEU A 51 -0.05 -6.28 -5.88
C LEU A 51 1.32 -6.21 -5.19
N PRO A 52 2.12 -7.28 -5.21
CA PRO A 52 3.51 -7.23 -4.76
C PRO A 52 4.32 -6.18 -5.52
N GLY A 53 5.23 -5.51 -4.81
CA GLY A 53 6.25 -4.61 -5.36
C GLY A 53 7.65 -5.21 -5.18
N GLU A 54 8.66 -4.41 -5.50
CA GLU A 54 10.08 -4.74 -5.27
C GLU A 54 10.42 -4.72 -3.78
N GLU A 55 9.63 -4.01 -2.96
CA GLU A 55 9.84 -3.94 -1.52
C GLU A 55 9.52 -5.27 -0.82
N ASN A 56 10.50 -5.77 -0.05
CA ASN A 56 10.41 -7.03 0.67
C ASN A 56 10.28 -6.87 2.19
N TYR A 57 9.90 -5.68 2.69
CA TYR A 57 9.63 -5.53 4.12
C TYR A 57 8.31 -6.19 4.49
N GLU A 58 8.36 -7.15 5.41
CA GLU A 58 7.21 -7.92 5.86
C GLU A 58 6.79 -7.56 7.28
N TYR A 59 5.47 -7.51 7.50
CA TYR A 59 4.85 -7.40 8.81
C TYR A 59 3.86 -8.55 8.97
N LEU A 60 4.05 -9.38 10.00
CA LEU A 60 3.25 -10.60 10.24
C LEU A 60 3.15 -11.53 9.01
N GLY A 61 4.26 -11.71 8.29
CA GLY A 61 4.34 -12.58 7.10
C GLY A 61 3.64 -12.03 5.85
N ARG A 62 3.25 -10.74 5.85
CA ARG A 62 2.69 -10.06 4.68
C ARG A 62 3.54 -8.83 4.35
N ARG A 63 3.92 -8.69 3.08
CA ARG A 63 4.65 -7.52 2.59
C ARG A 63 3.85 -6.23 2.78
N VAL A 64 4.49 -5.22 3.34
CA VAL A 64 3.89 -3.90 3.58
C VAL A 64 3.76 -3.15 2.26
N ALA A 65 2.62 -2.50 2.06
CA ALA A 65 2.38 -1.69 0.87
C ALA A 65 3.01 -0.31 1.02
N VAL A 66 3.67 0.16 -0.04
CA VAL A 66 4.29 1.49 -0.11
C VAL A 66 3.81 2.30 -1.30
N GLU A 67 3.98 3.61 -1.20
CA GLU A 67 3.58 4.61 -2.21
C GLU A 67 4.12 4.27 -3.59
N GLY A 68 3.24 4.19 -4.59
CA GLY A 68 3.53 3.87 -5.98
C GLY A 68 3.47 2.37 -6.33
N MET A 69 3.15 1.50 -5.37
CA MET A 69 2.83 0.10 -5.71
C MET A 69 1.55 0.05 -6.55
N LYS A 70 1.43 -0.98 -7.39
CA LYS A 70 0.29 -1.18 -8.29
C LYS A 70 -0.84 -1.93 -7.61
N THR A 71 -2.06 -1.64 -8.03
CA THR A 71 -3.24 -2.45 -7.74
C THR A 71 -3.59 -3.35 -8.93
N SER A 72 -4.44 -4.36 -8.71
CA SER A 72 -4.87 -5.28 -9.79
C SER A 72 -5.61 -4.59 -10.94
N CYS A 73 -6.18 -3.41 -10.74
CA CYS A 73 -6.79 -2.60 -11.81
C CYS A 73 -5.80 -1.64 -12.50
N GLY A 74 -4.51 -1.68 -12.13
CA GLY A 74 -3.45 -0.87 -12.72
C GLY A 74 -3.26 0.52 -12.08
N ALA A 75 -4.03 0.86 -11.04
CA ALA A 75 -3.84 2.13 -10.33
C ALA A 75 -2.58 2.08 -9.46
N LEU A 76 -2.01 3.25 -9.16
CA LEU A 76 -0.90 3.42 -8.22
C LEU A 76 -1.43 3.87 -6.87
N LEU A 77 -0.88 3.32 -5.78
CA LEU A 77 -1.17 3.77 -4.42
C LEU A 77 -0.46 5.11 -4.14
N ILE A 78 -1.11 6.03 -3.43
CA ILE A 78 -0.60 7.37 -3.11
C ILE A 78 -0.67 7.55 -1.59
N ALA A 79 0.45 7.82 -0.93
CA ALA A 79 0.46 7.95 0.53
C ALA A 79 0.10 9.37 0.96
N THR A 80 -0.85 9.51 1.88
CA THR A 80 -1.20 10.82 2.47
C THR A 80 -0.26 11.26 3.61
N GLN A 81 0.65 10.37 4.03
CA GLN A 81 1.69 10.66 5.00
C GLN A 81 3.07 10.43 4.37
N GLN A 82 4.10 11.14 4.84
CA GLN A 82 5.44 11.07 4.25
C GLN A 82 6.55 10.78 5.28
N LEU A 83 6.18 10.55 6.55
CA LEU A 83 7.10 10.38 7.68
C LEU A 83 7.50 8.91 7.90
N ALA A 84 6.53 7.99 7.90
CA ALA A 84 6.77 6.56 8.03
C ALA A 84 7.11 5.96 6.67
N ARG A 85 8.40 5.66 6.45
CA ARG A 85 8.94 5.21 5.16
C ARG A 85 9.76 3.94 5.32
N ILE A 86 9.78 3.13 4.27
CA ILE A 86 10.60 1.93 4.15
C ILE A 86 11.68 2.19 3.10
N ALA A 87 12.92 1.80 3.39
CA ALA A 87 13.99 1.77 2.39
C ALA A 87 13.81 0.54 1.49
N PRO A 88 14.07 0.65 0.18
CA PRO A 88 14.13 -0.55 -0.66
C PRO A 88 15.18 -1.49 -0.09
N THR A 89 14.83 -2.76 0.03
CA THR A 89 15.83 -3.81 0.26
C THR A 89 16.76 -3.78 -0.94
N LYS A 90 18.03 -3.44 -0.73
CA LYS A 90 19.05 -3.70 -1.76
C LYS A 90 19.04 -5.21 -1.95
N ASP A 91 18.83 -5.68 -3.17
CA ASP A 91 19.19 -7.06 -3.50
C ASP A 91 20.64 -7.24 -3.05
N ASP A 92 20.87 -8.14 -2.10
CA ASP A 92 22.20 -8.67 -1.87
C ASP A 92 22.66 -9.26 -3.21
N GLU A 93 23.81 -8.77 -3.67
CA GLU A 93 24.54 -9.01 -4.92
C GLU A 93 24.20 -10.28 -5.73
#